data_AF-A0A4U2MCP9-F1
#
_entry.id   AF-A0A4U2MCP9-F1
#
_cell.length_a   1.000
_cell.length_b   1.000
_cell.length_c   1.000
_cell.angle_alpha   90.00
_cell.angle_beta   90.00
_cell.angle_gamma   90.00
#
_symmetry.space_group_name_H-M   'P 1'
#
loop_
_entity.id
_entity.type
_entity.pdbx_description
1 polymer ?
#
loop_
_entity_poly.entity_id
_entity_poly.type
_entity_poly.pdbx_seq_one_letter_code
_entity_poly.pdbx_strand_id
1 'polypeptide(L)'
;MFSSPYLRKRIDESDCIISIGVKLTDTITGGFTQGFMKEQVIEIHPYTVKIIDRKYGPVVMSQGDQPELLAKLGERFGKQNS
;
A
#
# COMPACT_ATOMS: atom_id res chain seq x y z
N MET A 1 8.23 -22.32 4.17
CA MET A 1 7.51 -21.93 5.40
C MET A 1 6.51 -20.85 5.00
N PHE A 2 5.22 -21.07 5.25
CA PHE A 2 4.16 -20.14 4.87
C PHE A 2 3.77 -19.24 6.05
N SER A 3 3.23 -18.05 5.77
CA SER A 3 2.73 -17.14 6.81
C SER A 3 1.65 -17.80 7.67
N SER A 4 1.59 -17.46 8.96
CA SER A 4 0.55 -18.00 9.84
C SER A 4 -0.84 -17.56 9.38
N PRO A 5 -1.91 -18.36 9.62
CA PRO A 5 -3.27 -18.00 9.25
C PRO A 5 -3.72 -16.65 9.83
N TYR A 6 -3.25 -16.32 11.04
CA TYR A 6 -3.50 -15.04 11.69
C TYR A 6 -2.92 -13.86 10.89
N LEU A 7 -1.65 -13.95 10.45
CA LEU A 7 -1.00 -12.89 9.69
C LEU A 7 -1.66 -12.71 8.32
N ARG A 8 -2.01 -13.82 7.66
CA ARG A 8 -2.71 -13.75 6.38
C ARG A 8 -4.07 -13.06 6.52
N LYS A 9 -4.87 -13.47 7.50
CA LYS A 9 -6.18 -12.86 7.77
C LYS A 9 -6.05 -11.35 8.03
N ARG A 10 -5.09 -10.94 8.87
CA ARG A 10 -4.83 -9.53 9.16
C ARG A 10 -4.49 -8.70 7.92
N ILE A 11 -3.71 -9.26 6.99
CA ILE A 11 -3.33 -8.56 5.76
C ILE A 11 -4.49 -8.53 4.77
N ASP A 12 -5.17 -9.66 4.56
CA ASP A 12 -6.27 -9.79 3.60
C ASP A 12 -7.49 -8.94 3.99
N GLU A 13 -7.76 -8.78 5.28
CA GLU A 13 -8.89 -7.97 5.79
C GLU A 13 -8.53 -6.49 6.00
N SER A 14 -7.30 -6.06 5.73
CA SER A 14 -6.91 -4.65 5.85
C SER A 14 -7.67 -3.79 4.84
N ASP A 15 -8.24 -2.68 5.31
CA ASP A 15 -8.83 -1.63 4.48
C ASP A 15 -7.77 -0.85 3.70
N CYS A 16 -6.53 -0.79 4.21
CA CYS A 16 -5.38 -0.19 3.57
C CYS A 16 -4.09 -0.96 3.89
N ILE A 17 -3.30 -1.22 2.86
CA ILE A 17 -1.99 -1.87 2.95
C ILE A 17 -0.94 -0.90 2.41
N ILE A 18 0.07 -0.61 3.21
CA ILE A 18 1.24 0.14 2.76
C ILE A 18 2.37 -0.86 2.49
N SER A 19 2.71 -1.01 1.21
CA SER A 19 3.81 -1.85 0.74
C SER A 19 5.05 -0.99 0.49
N ILE A 20 6.17 -1.27 1.18
CA ILE A 20 7.40 -0.48 1.08
C ILE A 20 8.52 -1.33 0.50
N GLY A 21 9.00 -0.98 -0.70
CA GLY A 21 10.10 -1.66 -1.37
C GLY A 21 9.80 -3.08 -1.83
N VAL A 22 8.54 -3.51 -1.77
CA VAL A 22 8.13 -4.87 -2.12
C VAL A 22 7.46 -4.89 -3.49
N LYS A 23 7.95 -5.77 -4.36
CA LYS A 23 7.22 -6.18 -5.56
C LYS A 23 6.33 -7.35 -5.20
N LEU A 24 5.04 -7.10 -4.99
CA LEU A 24 4.07 -8.15 -4.70
C LEU A 24 3.89 -9.05 -5.94
N THR A 25 4.51 -10.23 -5.94
CA THR A 25 4.31 -11.28 -6.94
C THR A 25 3.86 -12.56 -6.25
N ASP A 26 3.13 -13.43 -6.97
CA ASP A 26 2.61 -14.70 -6.43
C ASP A 26 3.72 -15.62 -5.89
N THR A 27 4.94 -15.49 -6.42
CA THR A 27 6.11 -16.22 -5.92
C THR A 27 6.59 -15.72 -4.55
N ILE A 28 6.42 -14.43 -4.25
CA ILE A 28 6.82 -13.80 -2.99
C ILE A 28 5.78 -14.02 -1.88
N THR A 29 4.49 -14.15 -2.23
CA THR A 29 3.43 -14.49 -1.26
C THR A 29 3.44 -15.97 -0.85
N GLY A 30 4.38 -16.76 -1.36
CA GLY A 30 4.45 -18.20 -1.12
C GLY A 30 3.39 -18.98 -1.88
N GLY A 31 2.99 -18.53 -3.07
CA GLY A 31 2.00 -19.23 -3.91
C GLY A 31 0.55 -19.07 -3.44
N PHE A 32 0.28 -18.17 -2.48
CA PHE A 32 -1.09 -17.80 -2.12
C PHE A 32 -1.57 -16.64 -2.98
N THR A 33 -2.79 -16.78 -3.50
CA THR A 33 -3.55 -15.65 -4.04
C THR A 33 -3.83 -14.68 -2.90
N GLN A 34 -3.46 -13.43 -3.11
CA GLN A 34 -3.75 -12.32 -2.20
C GLN A 34 -5.27 -12.19 -2.04
N GLY A 35 -5.76 -12.06 -0.81
CA GLY A 35 -7.18 -11.86 -0.53
C GLY A 35 -7.64 -10.40 -0.65
N PHE A 36 -6.71 -9.49 -0.92
CA PHE A 36 -6.95 -8.05 -1.06
C PHE A 36 -6.83 -7.59 -2.50
N MET A 37 -7.52 -6.50 -2.82
CA MET A 37 -7.54 -5.88 -4.13
C MET A 37 -6.39 -4.88 -4.28
N LYS A 38 -5.92 -4.64 -5.51
CA LYS A 38 -4.83 -3.68 -5.77
C LYS A 38 -5.18 -2.26 -5.30
N GLU A 39 -6.46 -1.95 -5.27
CA GLU A 39 -7.00 -0.67 -4.84
C GLU A 39 -6.79 -0.41 -3.33
N GLN A 40 -6.57 -1.47 -2.55
CA GLN A 40 -6.27 -1.40 -1.12
C GLN A 40 -4.77 -1.18 -0.85
N VAL A 41 -3.91 -1.21 -1.88
CA VAL A 41 -2.46 -1.16 -1.73
C VAL A 41 -1.89 0.19 -2.16
N ILE A 42 -1.15 0.82 -1.24
CA ILE A 42 -0.23 1.91 -1.53
C ILE A 42 1.15 1.30 -1.70
N GLU A 43 1.72 1.40 -2.89
CA GLU A 43 3.05 0.89 -3.18
C GLU A 43 4.08 2.02 -3.13
N ILE A 44 5.06 1.91 -2.25
CA ILE A 44 6.20 2.82 -2.15
C ILE A 44 7.42 2.10 -2.71
N HIS A 45 7.86 2.52 -3.89
CA HIS A 45 9.09 2.06 -4.54
C HIS A 45 10.20 3.10 -4.35
N PRO A 46 11.49 2.73 -4.53
CA PRO A 46 12.62 3.65 -4.30
C PRO A 46 12.52 5.01 -5.02
N TYR A 47 11.85 5.07 -6.18
CA TYR A 47 11.74 6.29 -7.00
C TYR A 47 10.30 6.59 -7.43
N THR A 48 9.29 5.92 -6.87
CA THR A 48 7.90 6.08 -7.31
C THR A 48 6.97 5.65 -6.19
N VAL A 49 5.94 6.43 -5.92
CA VAL A 49 4.80 5.97 -5.13
C VAL A 49 3.65 5.69 -6.08
N LYS A 50 2.99 4.55 -5.92
CA LYS A 50 1.81 4.18 -6.71
C LYS A 50 0.63 4.00 -5.77
N ILE A 51 -0.45 4.72 -6.06
CA ILE A 51 -1.72 4.62 -5.37
C ILE A 51 -2.75 4.23 -6.43
N ILE A 52 -3.27 3.00 -6.35
CA ILE A 52 -4.17 2.44 -7.36
C ILE A 52 -3.50 2.50 -8.75
N ASP A 53 -4.01 3.32 -9.67
CA ASP A 53 -3.46 3.47 -11.02
C ASP A 53 -2.63 4.75 -11.21
N ARG A 54 -2.52 5.58 -10.16
CA ARG A 54 -1.73 6.81 -10.22
C ARG A 54 -0.32 6.57 -9.72
N LYS A 55 0.65 6.99 -10.53
CA LYS A 55 2.06 7.03 -10.17
C LYS A 55 2.45 8.47 -9.82
N TYR A 56 3.14 8.60 -8.71
CA TYR A 56 3.77 9.81 -8.23
C TYR A 56 5.28 9.62 -8.35
N GLY A 57 6.01 10.71 -8.61
CA GLY A 57 7.47 10.68 -8.66
C GLY A 57 8.11 10.26 -7.32
N PRO A 58 9.44 10.31 -7.23
CA PRO A 58 10.15 10.07 -5.98
C PRO A 58 9.59 10.96 -4.88
N VAL A 59 9.05 10.35 -3.83
CA VAL A 59 8.61 11.09 -2.65
C VAL A 59 9.82 11.24 -1.76
N VAL A 60 10.44 12.42 -1.81
CA VAL A 60 11.43 12.80 -0.82
C VAL A 60 10.65 13.25 0.41
N MET A 61 10.99 12.77 1.60
CA MET A 61 10.45 13.33 2.85
C MET A 61 11.10 14.69 3.14
N SER A 62 11.04 15.62 2.18
CA SER A 62 11.40 17.01 2.36
C SER A 62 10.17 17.78 2.86
N GLN A 63 10.36 18.85 3.63
CA GLN A 63 9.23 19.63 4.17
C GLN A 63 8.24 20.14 3.09
N GLY A 64 8.69 20.27 1.83
CA GLY A 64 7.86 20.74 0.72
C GLY A 64 6.93 19.67 0.11
N ASP A 65 7.30 18.39 0.18
CA ASP A 65 6.59 17.30 -0.50
C ASP A 65 5.58 16.56 0.40
N GLN A 66 5.68 16.75 1.72
CA GLN A 66 4.76 16.19 2.71
C GLN A 66 3.30 16.66 2.57
N PRO A 67 2.99 17.96 2.37
CA PRO A 67 1.61 18.45 2.54
C PRO A 67 0.65 17.90 1.49
N GLU A 68 1.04 17.81 0.23
CA GLU A 68 0.13 17.42 -0.86
C GLU A 68 -0.18 15.92 -0.84
N LEU A 69 0.84 15.07 -0.62
CA LEU A 69 0.64 13.63 -0.50
C LEU A 69 -0.15 13.29 0.76
N LEU A 70 0.20 13.90 1.91
CA LEU A 70 -0.54 13.69 3.16
C LEU A 70 -1.98 14.21 3.06
N ALA A 71 -2.22 15.34 2.39
CA ALA A 71 -3.58 15.84 2.15
C ALA A 71 -4.40 14.88 1.28
N LYS A 72 -3.83 14.36 0.18
CA LYS A 72 -4.49 13.37 -0.69
C LYS A 72 -4.79 12.06 0.03
N LEU A 73 -3.86 11.59 0.87
CA LEU A 73 -4.10 10.43 1.73
C LEU A 73 -5.21 10.73 2.75
N GLY A 74 -5.17 11.90 3.40
CA GLY A 74 -6.18 12.36 4.35
C GLY A 74 -7.57 12.46 3.75
N GLU A 75 -7.72 13.03 2.54
CA GLU A 75 -9.01 13.08 1.83
C GLU A 75 -9.57 11.69 1.49
N ARG A 76 -8.68 10.73 1.18
CA ARG A 76 -9.09 9.38 0.77
C ARG A 76 -9.51 8.52 1.95
N PHE A 77 -8.73 8.54 3.04
CA PHE A 77 -8.94 7.70 4.23
C PHE A 77 -9.76 8.38 5.32
N GLY A 78 -9.79 9.72 5.38
CA GLY A 78 -10.65 10.45 6.31
C GLY A 78 -12.14 10.22 6.05
N LYS A 79 -12.52 9.96 4.79
CA LYS A 79 -13.88 9.60 4.38
C LYS A 79 -14.27 8.15 4.68
N GLN A 80 -13.30 7.27 4.94
CA GLN A 80 -13.57 5.84 5.21
C GLN A 80 -13.88 5.56 6.69
N ASN A 81 -13.65 6.52 7.58
CA ASN A 81 -13.96 6.43 9.01
C ASN A 81 -15.04 7.44 9.47
N SER A 82 -15.87 7.93 8.53
CA SER A 82 -17.01 8.81 8.81
C SER A 82 -18.33 8.03 8.78
#